data_AF-A0A3B8RJN8-F1
#
_entry.id   AF-A0A3B8RJN8-F1
#
_cell.length_a   1.000
_cell.length_b   1.000
_cell.length_c   1.000
_cell.angle_alpha   90.00
_cell.angle_beta   90.00
_cell.angle_gamma   90.00
#
_symmetry.space_group_name_H-M   'P 1'
#
loop_
_entity.id
_entity.type
_entity.pdbx_description
1 polymer ?
#
loop_
_entity_poly.entity_id
_entity_poly.type
_entity_poly.pdbx_seq_one_letter_code
_entity_poly.pdbx_strand_id
1 'polypeptide(L)'
;MPGDMAEIHGESRTLALRQQNFLQKPDDVYAVIWSAGGGFGDPIERDPERVRDDVFEQAAVSKQAAKVIYGVIFKADESVDETRTARLRASIRQKRMAYPGASFDGRKAPELAALEPITENLALYRLDQPGGNRRIKASDRKNMPRLPKDSMRWCCRGCRADLGFMRENYKLACKQHDAPIQSANPNIGDWRRYIDDEPVFRQFFCPGCGRLIENEIARRSDGLLHDIELRTQPPAQKHEFARPLKP
;
A
#
# COMPACT_ATOMS: atom_id res chain seq x y z
N MET A 1 8.60 -24.57 -34.49
CA MET A 1 8.73 -23.39 -33.60
C MET A 1 8.67 -23.88 -32.18
N PRO A 2 9.40 -23.26 -31.23
CA PRO A 2 9.25 -23.55 -29.82
C PRO A 2 7.81 -23.32 -29.38
N GLY A 3 7.30 -24.20 -28.51
CA GLY A 3 5.95 -24.12 -27.94
C GLY A 3 5.88 -23.20 -26.73
N ASP A 4 7.01 -22.94 -26.09
CA ASP A 4 7.15 -22.07 -24.92
C ASP A 4 8.49 -21.31 -24.96
N MET A 5 8.54 -20.14 -24.32
CA MET A 5 9.77 -19.34 -24.25
C MET A 5 10.89 -20.04 -23.45
N ALA A 6 10.56 -20.94 -22.53
CA ALA A 6 11.52 -21.74 -21.75
C ALA A 6 12.27 -22.78 -22.58
N GLU A 7 11.75 -23.15 -23.76
CA GLU A 7 12.43 -24.03 -24.72
C GLU A 7 13.53 -23.30 -25.50
N ILE A 8 13.57 -21.97 -25.40
CA ILE A 8 14.57 -21.16 -26.07
C ILE A 8 15.84 -21.14 -25.23
N HIS A 9 16.95 -21.57 -25.84
CA HIS A 9 18.26 -21.57 -25.24
C HIS A 9 19.23 -20.77 -26.11
N GLY A 10 20.13 -20.02 -25.49
CA GLY A 10 21.08 -19.17 -26.20
C GLY A 10 21.65 -18.08 -25.30
N GLU A 11 22.32 -17.11 -25.93
CA GLU A 11 22.82 -15.94 -25.24
C GLU A 11 21.69 -14.90 -25.07
N SER A 12 21.33 -14.58 -23.82
CA SER A 12 20.37 -13.52 -23.55
C SER A 12 21.02 -12.14 -23.67
N ARG A 13 20.43 -11.26 -24.50
CA ARG A 13 20.88 -9.87 -24.67
C ARG A 13 19.75 -8.89 -24.41
N THR A 14 19.94 -8.00 -23.45
CA THR A 14 19.00 -6.90 -23.18
C THR A 14 19.29 -5.72 -24.11
N LEU A 15 18.35 -5.39 -24.99
CA LEU A 15 18.45 -4.22 -25.86
C LEU A 15 18.11 -2.94 -25.09
N ALA A 16 18.81 -1.85 -25.40
CA ALA A 16 18.54 -0.55 -24.79
C ALA A 16 17.28 0.09 -25.39
N LEU A 17 16.70 1.03 -24.65
CA LEU A 17 15.57 1.83 -25.13
C LEU A 17 15.97 2.53 -26.44
N ARG A 18 15.25 2.22 -27.53
CA ARG A 18 15.51 2.74 -28.88
C ARG A 18 16.90 2.41 -29.43
N GLN A 19 17.50 1.30 -29.01
CA GLN A 19 18.75 0.83 -29.62
C GLN A 19 18.56 0.58 -31.12
N GLN A 20 19.51 1.07 -31.92
CA GLN A 20 19.54 0.90 -33.37
C GLN A 20 20.73 0.03 -33.76
N ASN A 21 20.71 -0.49 -35.00
CA ASN A 21 21.83 -1.19 -35.63
C ASN A 21 22.35 -2.43 -34.86
N PHE A 22 21.47 -3.18 -34.18
CA PHE A 22 21.84 -4.50 -33.66
C PHE A 22 21.61 -5.57 -34.74
N LEU A 23 22.50 -6.55 -34.82
CA LEU A 23 22.38 -7.67 -35.74
C LEU A 23 21.41 -8.70 -35.16
N GLN A 24 20.35 -9.02 -35.90
CA GLN A 24 19.48 -10.17 -35.64
C GLN A 24 19.75 -11.25 -36.68
N LYS A 25 20.11 -12.45 -36.23
CA LYS A 25 20.31 -13.64 -37.06
C LYS A 25 18.99 -14.41 -37.24
N PRO A 26 18.90 -15.33 -38.22
CA PRO A 26 17.69 -16.13 -38.44
C PRO A 26 17.25 -17.00 -37.25
N ASP A 27 18.17 -17.32 -36.34
CA ASP A 27 17.97 -18.10 -35.12
C ASP A 27 17.70 -17.25 -33.87
N ASP A 28 17.76 -15.92 -33.98
CA ASP A 28 17.52 -15.02 -32.85
C ASP A 28 16.02 -14.81 -32.59
N VAL A 29 15.63 -14.89 -31.32
CA VAL A 29 14.26 -14.57 -30.88
C VAL A 29 14.23 -13.17 -30.26
N TYR A 30 13.33 -12.33 -30.78
CA TYR A 30 13.07 -11.00 -30.22
C TYR A 30 11.85 -11.04 -29.30
N ALA A 31 12.04 -10.74 -28.02
CA ALA A 31 10.98 -10.68 -27.02
C ALA A 31 10.79 -9.24 -26.53
N VAL A 32 9.54 -8.78 -26.52
CA VAL A 32 9.14 -7.49 -25.94
C VAL A 32 8.25 -7.76 -24.74
N ILE A 33 8.69 -7.32 -23.57
CA ILE A 33 7.90 -7.38 -22.35
C ILE A 33 7.35 -5.99 -22.08
N TRP A 34 6.02 -5.87 -22.07
CA TRP A 34 5.33 -4.62 -21.79
C TRP A 34 5.17 -4.46 -20.27
N SER A 35 5.25 -3.21 -19.80
CA SER A 35 4.97 -2.90 -18.41
C SER A 35 3.47 -3.07 -18.12
N ALA A 36 3.15 -3.88 -17.11
CA ALA A 36 1.82 -3.87 -16.52
C ALA A 36 1.60 -2.61 -15.67
N GLY A 37 0.34 -2.29 -15.36
CA GLY A 37 -0.01 -1.23 -14.43
C GLY A 37 0.29 -1.57 -12.97
N GLY A 38 0.21 -0.56 -12.09
CA GLY A 38 0.29 -0.76 -10.65
C GLY A 38 -0.97 -1.45 -10.09
N GLY A 39 -0.79 -2.24 -9.03
CA GLY A 39 -1.90 -2.81 -8.26
C GLY A 39 -2.55 -1.79 -7.33
N PHE A 40 -3.79 -2.05 -6.92
CA PHE A 40 -4.54 -1.22 -5.96
C PHE A 40 -4.88 -2.01 -4.69
N GLY A 41 -4.61 -1.41 -3.53
CA GLY A 41 -4.86 -2.03 -2.22
C GLY A 41 -3.75 -2.98 -1.75
N ASP A 42 -3.96 -3.61 -0.59
CA ASP A 42 -3.02 -4.61 -0.06
C ASP A 42 -3.27 -5.98 -0.72
N PRO A 43 -2.27 -6.60 -1.39
CA PRO A 43 -2.47 -7.85 -2.11
C PRO A 43 -3.05 -9.01 -1.28
N ILE A 44 -2.73 -9.09 0.02
CA ILE A 44 -3.26 -10.16 0.89
C ILE A 44 -4.71 -9.92 1.34
N GLU A 45 -5.34 -8.83 0.91
CA GLU A 45 -6.76 -8.55 1.12
C GLU A 45 -7.60 -8.92 -0.11
N ARG A 46 -6.97 -9.21 -1.26
CA ARG A 46 -7.69 -9.66 -2.46
C ARG A 46 -8.49 -10.93 -2.14
N ASP A 47 -9.71 -10.99 -2.65
CA ASP A 47 -10.57 -12.17 -2.56
C ASP A 47 -9.82 -13.41 -3.09
N PRO A 48 -9.66 -14.47 -2.27
CA PRO A 48 -8.98 -15.70 -2.70
C PRO A 48 -9.59 -16.36 -3.93
N GLU A 49 -10.92 -16.29 -4.12
CA GLU A 49 -11.57 -16.89 -5.29
C GLU A 49 -11.23 -16.12 -6.56
N ARG A 50 -11.13 -14.80 -6.48
CA ARG A 50 -10.64 -14.00 -7.62
C ARG A 50 -9.19 -14.32 -7.97
N VAL A 51 -8.36 -14.63 -6.98
CA VAL A 51 -6.98 -15.10 -7.21
C VAL A 51 -6.96 -16.49 -7.83
N ARG A 52 -7.90 -17.37 -7.47
CA ARG A 52 -8.10 -18.67 -8.13
C ARG A 52 -8.39 -18.47 -9.61
N ASP A 53 -9.34 -17.60 -9.94
CA ASP A 53 -9.71 -17.31 -11.33
C ASP A 53 -8.52 -16.74 -12.13
N ASP A 54 -7.75 -15.83 -11.53
CA ASP A 54 -6.53 -15.28 -12.13
C ASP A 54 -5.50 -16.39 -12.48
N VAL A 55 -5.50 -17.50 -11.73
CA VAL A 55 -4.54 -18.61 -11.89
C VAL A 55 -5.03 -19.67 -12.86
N PHE A 56 -6.26 -20.14 -12.71
CA PHE A 56 -6.76 -21.33 -13.42
C PHE A 56 -7.60 -20.99 -14.65
N GLU A 57 -8.39 -19.91 -14.59
CA GLU A 57 -9.29 -19.54 -15.68
C GLU A 57 -8.62 -18.58 -16.66
N GLN A 58 -7.85 -17.62 -16.15
CA GLN A 58 -7.20 -16.58 -16.98
C GLN A 58 -5.74 -16.90 -17.32
N ALA A 59 -5.10 -17.80 -16.58
CA ALA A 59 -3.65 -18.08 -16.65
C ALA A 59 -2.79 -16.79 -16.57
N ALA A 60 -3.28 -15.75 -15.89
CA ALA A 60 -2.61 -14.46 -15.75
C ALA A 60 -1.62 -14.45 -14.58
N VAL A 61 -1.81 -15.33 -13.60
CA VAL A 61 -1.01 -15.44 -12.39
C VAL A 61 -0.55 -16.88 -12.20
N SER A 62 0.74 -17.10 -11.91
CA SER A 62 1.22 -18.45 -11.59
C SER A 62 0.80 -18.87 -10.18
N LYS A 63 0.67 -20.17 -9.92
CA LYS A 63 0.43 -20.72 -8.55
C LYS A 63 1.46 -20.21 -7.53
N GLN A 64 2.70 -20.03 -7.96
CA GLN A 64 3.77 -19.48 -7.11
C GLN A 64 3.54 -18.00 -6.80
N ALA A 65 3.17 -17.19 -7.79
CA ALA A 65 2.84 -15.78 -7.58
C ALA A 65 1.59 -15.61 -6.69
N ALA A 66 0.57 -16.44 -6.87
CA ALA A 66 -0.62 -16.49 -6.00
C ALA A 66 -0.24 -16.66 -4.53
N LYS A 67 0.68 -17.59 -4.25
CA LYS A 67 1.19 -17.84 -2.90
C LYS A 67 2.05 -16.70 -2.35
N VAL A 68 2.99 -16.17 -3.15
CA VAL A 68 3.98 -15.19 -2.67
C VAL A 68 3.38 -13.79 -2.52
N ILE A 69 2.56 -13.35 -3.48
CA ILE A 69 2.02 -11.99 -3.55
C ILE A 69 0.70 -11.89 -2.78
N TYR A 70 -0.25 -12.79 -3.07
CA TYR A 70 -1.61 -12.72 -2.51
C TYR A 70 -1.82 -13.60 -1.27
N GLY A 71 -0.84 -14.45 -0.94
CA GLY A 71 -0.93 -15.35 0.21
C GLY A 71 -1.97 -16.46 0.05
N VAL A 72 -2.35 -16.83 -1.18
CA VAL A 72 -3.39 -17.83 -1.47
C VAL A 72 -2.76 -19.19 -1.78
N ILE A 73 -3.33 -20.25 -1.20
CA ILE A 73 -2.91 -21.64 -1.42
C ILE A 73 -4.10 -22.40 -2.01
N PHE A 74 -3.84 -23.25 -3.01
CA PHE A 74 -4.84 -24.10 -3.63
C PHE A 74 -4.65 -25.57 -3.23
N LYS A 75 -5.75 -26.32 -3.25
CA LYS A 75 -5.76 -27.78 -3.10
C LYS A 75 -5.45 -28.46 -4.44
N ALA A 76 -5.42 -29.79 -4.43
CA ALA A 76 -5.19 -30.59 -5.64
C ALA A 76 -6.34 -30.47 -6.67
N ASP A 77 -7.56 -30.21 -6.20
CA ASP A 77 -8.76 -29.98 -7.03
C ASP A 77 -8.91 -28.52 -7.49
N GLU A 78 -7.85 -27.72 -7.36
CA GLU A 78 -7.81 -26.31 -7.76
C GLU A 78 -8.72 -25.37 -6.96
N SER A 79 -9.41 -25.87 -5.93
CA SER A 79 -10.15 -25.04 -4.98
C SER A 79 -9.21 -24.30 -4.03
N VAL A 80 -9.66 -23.16 -3.49
CA VAL A 80 -8.91 -22.43 -2.45
C VAL A 80 -8.84 -23.27 -1.17
N ASP A 81 -7.64 -23.39 -0.61
CA ASP A 81 -7.44 -23.90 0.75
C ASP A 81 -7.57 -22.73 1.73
N GLU A 82 -8.79 -22.48 2.20
CA GLU A 82 -9.10 -21.37 3.10
C GLU A 82 -8.26 -21.40 4.39
N THR A 83 -8.06 -22.58 4.97
CA THR A 83 -7.33 -22.73 6.24
C THR A 83 -5.86 -22.41 6.07
N ARG A 84 -5.20 -22.96 5.02
CA ARG A 84 -3.79 -22.67 4.76
C ARG A 84 -3.59 -21.25 4.27
N THR A 85 -4.53 -20.69 3.50
CA THR A 85 -4.54 -19.29 3.07
C THR A 85 -4.62 -18.35 4.27
N ALA A 86 -5.55 -18.57 5.19
CA ALA A 86 -5.68 -17.76 6.40
C ALA A 86 -4.41 -17.80 7.26
N ARG A 87 -3.82 -18.99 7.46
CA ARG A 87 -2.55 -19.16 8.18
C ARG A 87 -1.39 -18.45 7.48
N LEU A 88 -1.27 -18.58 6.16
CA LEU A 88 -0.23 -17.92 5.38
C LEU A 88 -0.37 -16.40 5.48
N ARG A 89 -1.56 -15.84 5.28
CA ARG A 89 -1.83 -14.40 5.41
C ARG A 89 -1.55 -13.89 6.83
N ALA A 90 -1.89 -14.65 7.86
CA ALA A 90 -1.53 -14.31 9.24
C ALA A 90 -0.01 -14.25 9.44
N SER A 91 0.74 -15.22 8.89
CA SER A 91 2.20 -15.22 8.95
C SER A 91 2.82 -14.02 8.20
N ILE A 92 2.25 -13.63 7.06
CA ILE A 92 2.70 -12.45 6.30
C ILE A 92 2.48 -11.18 7.12
N ARG A 93 1.32 -11.02 7.78
CA ARG A 93 1.05 -9.90 8.68
C ARG A 93 2.03 -9.83 9.83
N GLN A 94 2.33 -10.96 10.48
CA GLN A 94 3.31 -11.02 11.56
C GLN A 94 4.70 -10.57 11.09
N LYS A 95 5.15 -11.04 9.93
CA LYS A 95 6.42 -10.58 9.33
C LYS A 95 6.41 -9.07 9.06
N ARG A 96 5.30 -8.55 8.51
CA ARG A 96 5.17 -7.12 8.22
C ARG A 96 5.18 -6.24 9.47
N MET A 97 4.63 -6.72 10.59
CA MET A 97 4.68 -6.01 11.88
C MET A 97 6.07 -6.07 12.55
N ALA A 98 6.93 -7.01 12.13
CA ALA A 98 8.29 -7.16 12.66
C ALA A 98 9.33 -6.28 11.96
N TYR A 99 8.97 -5.63 10.86
CA TYR A 99 9.85 -4.66 10.19
C TYR A 99 10.17 -3.46 11.10
N PRO A 100 11.31 -2.77 10.88
CA PRO A 100 11.67 -1.56 11.62
C PRO A 100 10.64 -0.43 11.38
N GLY A 101 10.63 0.58 12.25
CA GLY A 101 9.68 1.69 12.21
C GLY A 101 9.02 1.93 13.57
N ALA A 102 7.96 2.74 13.60
CA ALA A 102 7.35 3.16 14.86
C ALA A 102 6.88 1.97 15.72
N SER A 103 7.02 2.10 17.03
CA SER A 103 6.40 1.18 17.99
C SER A 103 4.90 1.45 18.05
N PHE A 104 4.09 0.38 18.12
CA PHE A 104 2.65 0.52 18.30
C PHE A 104 2.33 0.66 19.78
N ASP A 105 1.73 1.78 20.17
CA ASP A 105 1.29 2.04 21.57
C ASP A 105 -0.08 1.41 21.89
N GLY A 106 -0.67 0.66 20.95
CA GLY A 106 -1.99 0.06 21.09
C GLY A 106 -3.14 1.01 20.77
N ARG A 107 -2.88 2.28 20.47
CA ARG A 107 -3.93 3.28 20.21
C ARG A 107 -4.68 2.97 18.92
N LYS A 108 -6.00 3.03 18.99
CA LYS A 108 -6.91 2.86 17.86
C LYS A 108 -7.94 3.96 17.80
N ALA A 109 -8.44 4.25 16.60
CA ALA A 109 -9.64 5.04 16.41
C ALA A 109 -10.79 4.38 17.19
N PRO A 110 -11.54 5.14 18.02
CA PRO A 110 -12.62 4.59 18.84
C PRO A 110 -13.63 3.81 18.01
N GLU A 111 -14.19 2.72 18.51
CA GLU A 111 -15.05 1.81 17.73
C GLU A 111 -16.24 2.52 17.05
N LEU A 112 -16.87 3.46 17.77
CA LEU A 112 -18.01 4.24 17.28
C LEU A 112 -17.62 5.48 16.46
N ALA A 113 -16.33 5.80 16.34
CA ALA A 113 -15.90 6.95 15.56
C ALA A 113 -16.11 6.69 14.06
N ALA A 114 -16.73 7.66 13.38
CA ALA A 114 -16.84 7.62 11.93
C ALA A 114 -15.44 7.68 11.31
N LEU A 115 -15.20 6.83 10.32
CA LEU A 115 -13.99 6.87 9.51
C LEU A 115 -14.28 7.57 8.19
N GLU A 116 -13.47 8.57 7.87
CA GLU A 116 -13.47 9.25 6.58
C GLU A 116 -12.38 8.57 5.72
N PRO A 117 -12.72 7.65 4.79
CA PRO A 117 -11.73 6.93 3.99
C PRO A 117 -11.03 7.88 3.03
N ILE A 118 -9.69 7.83 3.01
CA ILE A 118 -8.85 8.64 2.12
C ILE A 118 -8.22 7.77 1.04
N THR A 119 -7.78 6.57 1.40
CA THR A 119 -7.35 5.52 0.45
C THR A 119 -8.00 4.19 0.82
N GLU A 120 -7.71 3.13 0.06
CA GLU A 120 -8.21 1.79 0.38
C GLU A 120 -7.76 1.29 1.76
N ASN A 121 -6.60 1.76 2.24
CA ASN A 121 -5.97 1.27 3.47
C ASN A 121 -5.87 2.34 4.58
N LEU A 122 -6.08 3.61 4.25
CA LEU A 122 -5.92 4.76 5.14
C LEU A 122 -7.22 5.55 5.29
N ALA A 123 -7.56 5.94 6.51
CA ALA A 123 -8.73 6.75 6.82
C ALA A 123 -8.39 7.80 7.88
N LEU A 124 -9.27 8.79 8.02
CA LEU A 124 -9.24 9.77 9.09
C LEU A 124 -10.35 9.53 10.09
N TYR A 125 -10.13 9.96 11.33
CA TYR A 125 -11.19 10.06 12.34
C TYR A 125 -11.01 11.29 13.22
N ARG A 126 -12.12 11.73 13.82
CA ARG A 126 -12.14 12.85 14.77
C ARG A 126 -11.92 12.39 16.20
N LEU A 127 -11.07 13.12 16.94
CA LEU A 127 -10.84 12.86 18.36
C LEU A 127 -12.03 13.25 19.26
N ASP A 128 -12.86 14.19 18.86
CA ASP A 128 -13.96 14.74 19.67
C ASP A 128 -15.27 13.96 19.54
N GLN A 129 -15.33 12.96 18.66
CA GLN A 129 -16.53 12.14 18.50
C GLN A 129 -16.71 11.17 19.69
N PRO A 130 -17.92 11.13 20.29
CA PRO A 130 -18.19 10.29 21.44
C PRO A 130 -18.18 8.80 21.05
N GLY A 131 -17.04 8.15 21.28
CA GLY A 131 -16.88 6.71 21.08
C GLY A 131 -15.78 6.04 21.89
N GLY A 132 -14.97 6.83 22.62
CA GLY A 132 -13.92 6.31 23.50
C GLY A 132 -14.54 5.73 24.77
N ASN A 133 -14.50 4.41 24.92
CA ASN A 133 -15.08 3.66 26.04
C ASN A 133 -14.27 3.82 27.34
N ARG A 134 -13.95 5.05 27.72
CA ARG A 134 -13.65 5.42 29.10
C ARG A 134 -14.86 6.23 29.54
N ARG A 135 -15.63 5.73 30.53
CA ARG A 135 -16.47 6.62 31.35
C ARG A 135 -15.51 7.62 32.00
N ILE A 136 -15.20 8.72 31.29
CA ILE A 136 -14.44 9.82 31.84
C ILE A 136 -15.33 10.35 32.97
N LYS A 137 -14.92 10.13 34.22
CA LYS A 137 -15.65 10.69 35.35
C LYS A 137 -15.71 12.21 35.14
N ALA A 138 -16.80 12.86 35.57
CA ALA A 138 -16.93 14.32 35.40
C ALA A 138 -15.73 15.09 36.01
N SER A 139 -15.04 14.51 37.00
CA SER A 139 -13.79 14.99 37.57
C SER A 139 -12.62 15.01 36.57
N ASP A 140 -12.52 13.99 35.72
CA ASP A 140 -11.40 13.79 34.79
C ASP A 140 -11.54 14.69 33.55
N ARG A 141 -12.77 15.16 33.26
CA ARG A 141 -13.02 16.19 32.23
C ARG A 141 -12.45 17.55 32.57
N LYS A 142 -12.31 17.90 33.86
CA LYS A 142 -11.80 19.22 34.28
C LYS A 142 -10.31 19.40 34.00
N ASN A 143 -9.55 18.30 33.88
CA ASN A 143 -8.09 18.33 33.69
C ASN A 143 -7.63 17.76 32.32
N MET A 144 -8.56 17.42 31.42
CA MET A 144 -8.20 16.99 30.08
C MET A 144 -8.02 18.22 29.17
N PRO A 145 -6.87 18.41 28.51
CA PRO A 145 -6.70 19.51 27.57
C PRO A 145 -7.77 19.41 26.48
N ARG A 146 -8.51 20.51 26.26
CA ARG A 146 -9.44 20.61 25.13
C ARG A 146 -8.62 20.54 23.84
N LEU A 147 -8.63 19.37 23.19
CA LEU A 147 -8.07 19.23 21.85
C LEU A 147 -8.88 20.14 20.91
N PRO A 148 -8.24 20.87 19.98
CA PRO A 148 -8.94 21.68 18.99
C PRO A 148 -10.03 20.87 18.29
N LYS A 149 -11.18 21.49 18.01
CA LYS A 149 -12.36 20.89 17.36
C LYS A 149 -12.07 20.20 16.02
N ASP A 150 -10.90 20.45 15.43
CA ASP A 150 -10.46 19.91 14.14
C ASP A 150 -9.28 18.93 14.27
N SER A 151 -9.10 18.30 15.43
CA SER A 151 -8.01 17.34 15.67
C SER A 151 -8.31 16.00 14.99
N MET A 152 -8.14 15.97 13.68
CA MET A 152 -8.23 14.77 12.85
C MET A 152 -6.95 13.95 12.98
N ARG A 153 -7.10 12.62 12.92
CA ARG A 153 -5.98 11.68 13.00
C ARG A 153 -6.08 10.61 11.93
N TRP A 154 -4.93 10.23 11.41
CA TRP A 154 -4.79 9.09 10.51
C TRP A 154 -5.06 7.79 11.24
N CYS A 155 -5.65 6.82 10.56
CA CYS A 155 -5.76 5.46 11.04
C CYS A 155 -5.77 4.43 9.92
N CYS A 156 -5.34 3.22 10.24
CA CYS A 156 -5.49 2.07 9.36
C CYS A 156 -6.98 1.73 9.20
N ARG A 157 -7.48 1.66 7.96
CA ARG A 157 -8.89 1.32 7.70
C ARG A 157 -9.25 -0.10 8.15
N GLY A 158 -8.29 -1.02 8.15
CA GLY A 158 -8.52 -2.43 8.50
C GLY A 158 -8.65 -2.68 10.01
N CYS A 159 -7.70 -2.19 10.81
CA CYS A 159 -7.66 -2.50 12.25
C CYS A 159 -7.84 -1.28 13.17
N ARG A 160 -8.05 -0.09 12.58
CA ARG A 160 -8.22 1.19 13.26
C ARG A 160 -7.00 1.70 14.02
N ALA A 161 -5.81 1.09 13.86
CA ALA A 161 -4.58 1.60 14.50
C ALA A 161 -4.38 3.07 14.16
N ASP A 162 -4.16 3.89 15.17
CA ASP A 162 -3.89 5.32 15.04
C ASP A 162 -2.49 5.52 14.45
N LEU A 163 -2.39 6.36 13.41
CA LEU A 163 -1.17 6.60 12.64
C LEU A 163 -0.69 8.06 12.75
N GLY A 164 -1.16 8.82 13.75
CA GLY A 164 -0.69 10.19 13.99
C GLY A 164 -1.72 11.27 13.65
N PHE A 165 -1.33 12.52 13.85
CA PHE A 165 -2.20 13.65 13.49
C PHE A 165 -2.28 13.81 11.97
N MET A 166 -3.41 14.29 11.46
CA MET A 166 -3.62 14.56 10.03
C MET A 166 -2.50 15.43 9.42
N ARG A 167 -2.00 16.41 10.20
CA ARG A 167 -0.92 17.33 9.78
C ARG A 167 0.46 16.68 9.66
N GLU A 168 0.61 15.46 10.17
CA GLU A 168 1.86 14.70 10.16
C GLU A 168 1.79 13.66 9.04
N ASN A 169 2.97 13.26 8.55
CA ASN A 169 3.08 12.19 7.58
C ASN A 169 2.78 10.83 8.26
N TYR A 170 1.67 10.18 7.88
CA TYR A 170 1.23 8.90 8.45
C TYR A 170 2.28 7.77 8.29
N LYS A 171 3.20 7.89 7.32
CA LYS A 171 4.29 6.93 7.11
C LYS A 171 5.23 6.88 8.32
N LEU A 172 5.36 7.97 9.08
CA LEU A 172 6.17 8.02 10.30
C LEU A 172 5.67 7.07 11.39
N ALA A 173 4.38 6.70 11.38
CA ALA A 173 3.79 5.76 12.33
C ALA A 173 3.76 4.31 11.80
N CYS A 174 4.26 4.06 10.59
CA CYS A 174 4.23 2.72 9.98
C CYS A 174 5.48 1.91 10.33
N LYS A 175 5.38 0.59 10.14
CA LYS A 175 6.55 -0.27 9.91
C LYS A 175 7.00 -0.13 8.47
N GLN A 176 8.29 -0.15 8.20
CA GLN A 176 8.88 0.11 6.89
C GLN A 176 9.78 -1.04 6.46
N HIS A 177 9.59 -1.49 5.22
CA HIS A 177 10.50 -2.39 4.54
C HIS A 177 11.05 -1.74 3.29
N ASP A 178 12.37 -1.61 3.21
CA ASP A 178 13.07 -1.17 2.01
C ASP A 178 13.63 -2.39 1.29
N ALA A 179 13.18 -2.60 0.07
CA ALA A 179 13.62 -3.68 -0.80
C ALA A 179 14.37 -3.12 -2.03
N PRO A 180 15.21 -3.93 -2.69
CA PRO A 180 15.69 -3.61 -4.03
C PRO A 180 14.52 -3.30 -4.97
N ILE A 181 14.73 -2.39 -5.92
CA ILE A 181 13.67 -1.98 -6.86
C ILE A 181 13.09 -3.16 -7.67
N GLN A 182 13.87 -4.22 -7.87
CA GLN A 182 13.44 -5.46 -8.53
C GLN A 182 12.32 -6.20 -7.79
N SER A 183 12.14 -5.94 -6.48
CA SER A 183 11.00 -6.45 -5.73
C SER A 183 9.66 -5.86 -6.18
N ALA A 184 9.66 -4.66 -6.78
CA ALA A 184 8.47 -4.08 -7.40
C ALA A 184 8.24 -4.63 -8.82
N ASN A 185 9.32 -4.87 -9.57
CA ASN A 185 9.27 -5.48 -10.89
C ASN A 185 10.60 -6.17 -11.22
N PRO A 186 10.63 -7.51 -11.38
CA PRO A 186 11.86 -8.27 -11.62
C PRO A 186 12.55 -7.93 -12.94
N ASN A 187 11.85 -7.27 -13.88
CA ASN A 187 12.40 -6.87 -15.17
C ASN A 187 13.16 -5.53 -15.12
N ILE A 188 13.28 -4.90 -13.95
CA ILE A 188 14.08 -3.68 -13.80
C ILE A 188 15.56 -4.06 -13.87
N GLY A 189 16.22 -3.64 -14.95
CA GLY A 189 17.65 -3.85 -15.20
C GLY A 189 18.56 -3.04 -14.28
N ASP A 190 19.84 -2.93 -14.66
CA ASP A 190 20.83 -2.17 -13.89
C ASP A 190 20.50 -0.68 -13.87
N TRP A 191 20.05 -0.20 -12.72
CA TRP A 191 19.66 1.19 -12.51
C TRP A 191 20.83 2.16 -12.60
N ARG A 192 22.07 1.71 -12.38
CA ARG A 192 23.29 2.55 -12.44
C ARG A 192 23.54 3.16 -13.82
N ARG A 193 22.86 2.63 -14.84
CA ARG A 193 22.87 3.19 -16.19
C ARG A 193 22.10 4.51 -16.31
N TYR A 194 21.20 4.81 -15.37
CA TYR A 194 20.25 5.91 -15.49
C TYR A 194 20.25 6.85 -14.29
N ILE A 195 20.55 6.35 -13.08
CA ILE A 195 20.53 7.14 -11.85
C ILE A 195 21.74 6.83 -10.98
N ASP A 196 22.23 7.86 -10.29
CA ASP A 196 23.45 7.77 -9.47
C ASP A 196 23.18 7.22 -8.06
N ASP A 197 22.00 7.51 -7.51
CA ASP A 197 21.58 7.03 -6.19
C ASP A 197 20.65 5.81 -6.33
N GLU A 198 20.81 4.86 -5.42
CA GLU A 198 20.14 3.57 -5.48
C GLU A 198 18.62 3.74 -5.35
N PRO A 199 17.82 3.26 -6.31
CA PRO A 199 16.37 3.25 -6.18
C PRO A 199 15.96 2.12 -5.24
N VAL A 200 15.09 2.44 -4.30
CA VAL A 200 14.53 1.50 -3.33
C VAL A 200 13.01 1.45 -3.47
N PHE A 201 12.46 0.25 -3.27
CA PHE A 201 11.03 0.05 -3.13
C PHE A 201 10.70 0.00 -1.64
N ARG A 202 10.13 1.09 -1.12
CA ARG A 202 9.73 1.24 0.28
C ARG A 202 8.29 0.81 0.43
N GLN A 203 8.01 -0.01 1.43
CA GLN A 203 6.66 -0.45 1.77
C GLN A 203 6.35 -0.09 3.21
N PHE A 204 5.20 0.52 3.44
CA PHE A 204 4.75 0.99 4.75
C PHE A 204 3.58 0.14 5.22
N PHE A 205 3.72 -0.48 6.38
CA PHE A 205 2.73 -1.38 6.96
C PHE A 205 2.16 -0.81 8.25
N CYS A 206 0.87 -1.02 8.46
CA CYS A 206 0.20 -0.74 9.70
C CYS A 206 0.88 -1.50 10.86
N PRO A 207 1.30 -0.84 11.93
CA PRO A 207 2.02 -1.49 13.02
C PRO A 207 1.09 -2.35 13.89
N GLY A 208 -0.23 -2.17 13.80
CA GLY A 208 -1.22 -2.93 14.55
C GLY A 208 -1.74 -4.20 13.86
N CYS A 209 -1.67 -4.32 12.53
CA CYS A 209 -2.16 -5.51 11.81
C CYS A 209 -1.33 -5.95 10.59
N GLY A 210 -0.24 -5.24 10.25
CA GLY A 210 0.59 -5.57 9.10
C GLY A 210 -0.09 -5.37 7.74
N ARG A 211 -1.19 -4.62 7.66
CA ARG A 211 -1.78 -4.22 6.37
C ARG A 211 -0.84 -3.24 5.65
N LEU A 212 -0.63 -3.43 4.35
CA LEU A 212 0.11 -2.48 3.51
C LEU A 212 -0.69 -1.18 3.41
N ILE A 213 -0.15 -0.09 3.96
CA ILE A 213 -0.76 1.24 3.93
C ILE A 213 -0.40 1.94 2.62
N GLU A 214 0.88 1.94 2.28
CA GLU A 214 1.42 2.63 1.10
C GLU A 214 2.72 1.97 0.63
N ASN A 215 3.11 2.23 -0.61
CA ASN A 215 4.42 1.94 -1.15
C ASN A 215 4.99 3.13 -1.92
N GLU A 216 6.31 3.25 -1.94
CA GLU A 216 7.02 4.38 -2.53
C GLU A 216 8.26 3.89 -3.28
N ILE A 217 8.46 4.36 -4.51
CA ILE A 217 9.74 4.24 -5.22
C ILE A 217 10.47 5.55 -5.00
N ALA A 218 11.61 5.49 -4.33
CA ALA A 218 12.43 6.65 -3.99
C ALA A 218 13.91 6.30 -4.11
N ARG A 219 14.77 7.31 -4.15
CA ARG A 219 16.21 7.07 -4.01
C ARG A 219 16.52 6.79 -2.55
N ARG A 220 17.55 6.00 -2.26
CA ARG A 220 17.90 5.59 -0.90
C ARG A 220 18.10 6.79 0.02
N SER A 221 18.69 7.87 -0.49
CA SER A 221 18.93 9.10 0.29
C SER A 221 17.71 10.01 0.46
N ASP A 222 16.61 9.78 -0.26
CA ASP A 222 15.44 10.66 -0.19
C ASP A 222 14.73 10.53 1.17
N GLY A 223 14.27 11.65 1.72
CA GLY A 223 13.33 11.64 2.85
C GLY A 223 11.99 10.99 2.48
N LEU A 224 11.12 10.76 3.46
CA LEU A 224 9.78 10.26 3.20
C LEU A 224 8.95 11.31 2.47
N LEU A 225 8.32 10.93 1.36
CA LEU A 225 7.40 11.82 0.64
C LEU A 225 6.15 12.05 1.50
N HIS A 226 5.80 13.32 1.74
CA HIS A 226 4.50 13.71 2.30
C HIS A 226 3.50 13.84 1.15
N ASP A 227 2.86 12.73 0.81
CA ASP A 227 2.03 12.59 -0.39
C ASP A 227 0.60 13.09 -0.20
N ILE A 228 0.11 13.17 1.03
CA ILE A 228 -1.26 13.60 1.34
C ILE A 228 -1.25 14.71 2.38
N GLU A 229 -1.54 15.93 1.93
CA GLU A 229 -1.78 17.10 2.79
C GLU A 229 -3.22 17.58 2.66
N LEU A 230 -4.03 17.33 3.69
CA LEU A 230 -5.43 17.75 3.73
C LEU A 230 -5.55 19.07 4.51
N ARG A 231 -6.31 20.01 3.93
CA ARG A 231 -6.64 21.28 4.58
C ARG A 231 -8.09 21.24 5.04
N THR A 232 -8.33 21.46 6.32
CA THR A 232 -9.67 21.75 6.82
C THR A 232 -10.05 23.13 6.29
N GLN A 233 -11.05 23.22 5.41
CA GLN A 233 -11.61 24.53 5.08
C GLN A 233 -12.15 25.17 6.36
N PRO A 234 -11.89 26.47 6.61
CA PRO A 234 -12.68 27.19 7.60
C PRO A 234 -14.16 27.07 7.21
N PRO A 235 -15.09 27.01 8.17
CA PRO A 235 -16.52 26.96 7.85
C PRO A 235 -16.83 28.09 6.87
N ALA A 236 -17.47 27.74 5.74
CA ALA A 236 -17.76 28.67 4.67
C ALA A 236 -18.29 29.99 5.26
N GLN A 237 -17.59 31.10 5.01
CA GLN A 237 -18.18 32.41 5.25
C GLN A 237 -19.48 32.40 4.46
N LYS A 238 -20.62 32.52 5.15
CA LYS A 238 -21.89 32.73 4.49
C LYS A 238 -21.67 33.93 3.57
N HIS A 239 -21.65 33.71 2.26
CA HIS A 239 -21.67 34.81 1.32
C HIS A 239 -22.94 35.60 1.64
N GLU A 240 -22.75 36.73 2.31
CA GLU A 240 -23.79 37.72 2.49
C GLU A 240 -24.09 38.21 1.08
N PHE A 241 -25.15 37.66 0.48
CA PHE A 241 -25.65 38.15 -0.80
C PHE A 241 -25.81 39.65 -0.62
N ALA A 242 -25.02 40.42 -1.38
CA ALA A 242 -25.11 41.86 -1.41
C ALA A 242 -26.59 42.22 -1.58
N ARG A 243 -27.16 42.89 -0.58
CA ARG A 243 -28.53 43.38 -0.64
C ARG A 243 -28.65 44.21 -1.93
N PRO A 244 -29.63 43.96 -2.80
CA PRO A 244 -29.83 44.80 -3.96
C PRO A 244 -30.06 46.24 -3.47
N LEU A 245 -29.33 47.18 -4.07
CA LEU A 245 -29.56 48.60 -3.87
C LEU A 245 -31.04 48.87 -4.15
N LYS A 246 -31.74 49.48 -3.18
CA LYS A 246 -33.12 49.92 -3.35
C LYS A 246 -33.18 50.95 -4.49
N PRO A 247 -34.25 50.93 -5.29
CA PRO A 247 -34.41 51.80 -6.46
C PRO A 247 -34.43 53.28 -6.10
#